data_AF-X1V2C5-F1
#
_entry.id   AF-X1V2C5-F1
#
_cell.length_a   1.000
_cell.length_b   1.000
_cell.length_c   1.000
_cell.angle_alpha   90.00
_cell.angle_beta   90.00
_cell.angle_gamma   90.00
#
_symmetry.space_group_name_H-M   'P 1'
#
loop_
_entity.id
_entity.type
_entity.pdbx_description
1 polymer ?
#
loop_
_entity_poly.entity_id
_entity_poly.type
_entity_poly.pdbx_seq_one_letter_code
_entity_poly.pdbx_strand_id
1 'polypeptide(L)' 'MSLYDYGKSKEIAAEKHSFASLIMVAAWGADTLNFGKLRTAFTEIIEELEKICFKGDRSK' A
#
# COMPACT_ATOMS: atom_id res chain seq x y z
N MET A 1 -4.91 22.75 -10.66
CA MET A 1 -5.09 21.40 -10.07
C MET A 1 -5.61 20.48 -11.15
N SER A 2 -4.78 19.58 -11.69
CA SER A 2 -5.25 18.62 -12.70
C SER A 2 -5.83 17.40 -11.99
N LEU A 3 -7.12 17.14 -12.26
CA LEU A 3 -7.76 15.87 -11.96
C LEU A 3 -6.97 14.76 -12.65
N TYR A 4 -6.53 13.78 -11.85
CA TYR A 4 -6.09 12.44 -12.23
C TYR A 4 -6.00 12.17 -13.74
N ASP A 5 -4.77 12.01 -14.21
CA ASP A 5 -4.43 11.58 -15.56
C ASP A 5 -5.09 10.23 -15.85
N TYR A 6 -6.29 10.27 -16.44
CA TYR A 6 -7.17 9.12 -16.65
C TYR A 6 -6.48 8.00 -17.45
N GLY A 7 -5.50 8.37 -18.29
CA GLY A 7 -4.63 7.43 -19.01
C GLY A 7 -3.82 6.55 -18.05
N LYS A 8 -3.17 7.16 -17.05
CA LYS A 8 -2.41 6.43 -16.02
C LYS A 8 -3.31 5.56 -15.14
N SER A 9 -4.52 6.02 -14.83
CA SER A 9 -5.47 5.20 -14.08
C SER A 9 -5.89 3.93 -14.84
N LYS A 10 -5.99 3.99 -16.17
CA LYS A 10 -6.27 2.80 -17.01
C LYS A 10 -5.11 1.81 -17.05
N GLU A 11 -3.88 2.29 -17.09
CA GLU A 11 -2.69 1.42 -17.03
C GLU A 11 -2.60 0.67 -15.70
N ILE A 12 -2.82 1.37 -14.57
CA ILE A 12 -2.83 0.77 -13.23
C ILE A 12 -3.99 -0.23 -13.06
N ALA A 13 -5.16 0.08 -13.63
CA ALA A 13 -6.32 -0.81 -13.60
C ALA A 13 -6.10 -2.09 -14.45
N ALA A 14 -5.34 -2.00 -15.54
CA ALA A 14 -5.03 -3.13 -16.41
C ALA A 14 -4.07 -4.14 -15.75
N GLU A 15 -3.23 -3.71 -14.81
CA GLU A 15 -2.29 -4.59 -14.10
C GLU A 15 -2.94 -5.43 -12.98
N LYS A 16 -4.25 -5.27 -12.71
CA LYS A 16 -5.00 -6.06 -11.71
C LYS A 16 -4.31 -6.13 -10.33
N HIS A 17 -3.58 -5.09 -9.93
CA HIS A 17 -3.11 -5.00 -8.55
C HIS A 17 -4.34 -4.87 -7.65
N SER A 18 -4.43 -5.75 -6.65
CA SER A 18 -5.53 -5.67 -5.69
C SER A 18 -5.50 -4.30 -5.00
N PHE A 19 -6.65 -3.77 -4.61
CA PHE A 19 -6.70 -2.52 -3.85
C PHE A 19 -5.79 -2.59 -2.61
N ALA A 20 -5.68 -3.77 -1.98
CA ALA A 20 -4.73 -4.03 -0.90
C ALA A 20 -3.27 -3.81 -1.32
N SER A 21 -2.86 -4.29 -2.50
CA SER A 21 -1.51 -4.07 -3.04
C SER A 21 -1.18 -2.58 -3.20
N LEU A 22 -2.15 -1.75 -3.60
CA LEU A 22 -1.96 -0.30 -3.70
C LEU A 22 -1.75 0.35 -2.33
N ILE A 23 -2.52 -0.06 -1.32
CA ILE A 23 -2.37 0.42 0.05
C ILE A 23 -1.02 -0.01 0.64
N MET A 24 -0.58 -1.24 0.36
CA MET A 24 0.72 -1.75 0.79
C MET A 24 1.89 -0.94 0.19
N VAL A 25 1.86 -0.65 -1.11
CA VAL A 25 2.88 0.18 -1.78
C VAL A 25 2.86 1.61 -1.25
N ALA A 26 1.67 2.18 -1.04
CA ALA A 26 1.54 3.52 -0.46
C ALA A 26 2.11 3.58 0.96
N ALA A 27 1.87 2.55 1.78
CA ALA A 27 2.39 2.47 3.13
C ALA A 27 3.92 2.30 3.17
N TRP A 28 4.49 1.53 2.23
CA TRP A 28 5.93 1.33 2.12
C TRP A 28 6.70 2.63 1.85
N GLY A 29 6.12 3.56 1.08
CA GLY A 29 6.71 4.86 0.76
C GLY A 29 6.24 6.02 1.64
N ALA A 30 5.37 5.79 2.63
CA ALA A 30 4.79 6.85 3.45
C ALA A 30 5.72 7.30 4.59
N ASP A 31 5.68 8.59 4.90
CA ASP A 31 6.26 9.11 6.16
C ASP A 31 5.48 8.60 7.38
N THR A 32 6.02 8.81 8.58
CA THR A 32 5.46 8.30 9.84
C THR A 32 4.02 8.74 10.08
N LEU A 33 3.65 9.96 9.66
CA LEU A 33 2.34 10.55 9.89
C LEU A 33 1.30 9.97 8.91
N ASN A 34 1.67 9.86 7.64
CA ASN A 34 0.82 9.27 6.61
C ASN A 34 0.70 7.76 6.76
N PHE A 35 1.76 7.08 7.20
CA PHE A 35 1.72 5.68 7.60
C PHE A 35 0.74 5.47 8.76
N GLY A 36 0.76 6.34 9.78
CA GLY A 36 -0.20 6.31 10.89
C GLY A 36 -1.65 6.40 10.41
N LYS A 37 -1.95 7.32 9.46
CA LYS A 37 -3.28 7.45 8.86
C LYS A 37 -3.69 6.20 8.07
N LEU A 38 -2.78 5.65 7.26
CA LEU A 38 -3.02 4.43 6.50
C LEU A 38 -3.26 3.22 7.42
N ARG A 39 -2.50 3.13 8.51
CA ARG A 39 -2.67 2.10 9.55
C ARG A 39 -4.05 2.19 10.22
N THR A 40 -4.54 3.39 10.52
CA THR A 40 -5.87 3.56 11.12
C THR A 40 -6.99 3.28 10.12
N ALA A 41 -6.83 3.67 8.85
CA ALA A 41 -7.88 3.51 7.84
C ALA A 41 -7.95 2.08 7.27
N PHE A 42 -6.83 1.37 7.21
CA PHE A 42 -6.69 0.07 6.55
C PHE A 42 -5.91 -0.93 7.41
N THR A 43 -6.29 -1.06 8.67
CA THR A 43 -5.58 -1.88 9.68
C THR A 43 -5.26 -3.28 9.19
N GLU A 44 -6.24 -4.01 8.64
CA GLU A 44 -6.06 -5.40 8.21
C GLU A 44 -4.99 -5.55 7.11
N ILE A 45 -4.96 -4.63 6.14
CA ILE A 45 -4.01 -4.64 5.04
C ILE A 45 -2.59 -4.30 5.54
N ILE A 46 -2.48 -3.35 6.48
CA ILE A 46 -1.19 -2.97 7.07
C ILE A 46 -0.65 -4.06 7.99
N GLU A 47 -1.51 -4.73 8.76
CA GLU A 47 -1.09 -5.89 9.57
C GLU A 47 -0.60 -7.05 8.69
N GLU A 48 -1.22 -7.27 7.55
CA GLU A 48 -0.76 -8.26 6.58
C GLU A 48 0.60 -7.87 5.99
N LEU A 49 0.78 -6.59 5.63
CA LEU A 49 2.07 -6.06 5.21
C LEU A 49 3.14 -6.25 6.30
N GLU A 50 2.85 -5.88 7.54
CA GLU A 50 3.75 -6.08 8.68
C GLU A 50 4.08 -7.58 8.85
N LYS A 51 3.11 -8.48 8.73
CA LYS A 51 3.36 -9.92 8.80
C LYS A 51 4.27 -10.42 7.69
N ILE A 52 4.13 -9.92 6.46
CA ILE A 52 4.96 -10.30 5.31
C ILE A 52 6.39 -9.75 5.49
N CYS A 53 6.52 -8.47 5.83
CA CYS A 53 7.81 -7.80 5.94
C CYS A 53 8.61 -8.25 7.18
N PHE A 54 7.95 -8.49 8.32
CA PHE A 54 8.62 -8.91 9.56
C PHE A 54 8.75 -10.43 9.72
N LYS A 55 8.03 -11.28 8.97
CA LYS A 55 8.33 -12.73 8.95
C LYS A 55 9.60 -13.07 8.18
N GLY A 56 10.12 -12.18 7.34
CA GLY A 56 11.39 -12.39 6.62
C GLY A 56 12.63 -12.45 7.52
N ASP A 57 12.55 -11.95 8.75
CA ASP A 57 13.69 -11.83 9.70
C ASP A 57 13.74 -12.96 10.76
N ARG A 58 13.08 -14.10 10.52
CA ARG A 58 13.14 -15.28 11.42
C ARG A 58 13.72 -16.55 10.80
N SER A 59 14.63 -16.42 9.83
CA SER A 59 15.61 -17.47 9.53
C SER A 59 16.99 -17.00 9.97
N LYS A 60 17.29 -17.25 11.25
CA LYS A 60 18.66 -17.30 11.77
C LYS A 60 18.93 -18.73 12.24
#